data_AF-A0A2W4QY90-F1
#
_entry.id   AF-A0A2W4QY90-F1
#
_cell.length_a   1.000
_cell.length_b   1.000
_cell.length_c   1.000
_cell.angle_alpha   90.00
_cell.angle_beta   90.00
_cell.angle_gamma   90.00
#
_symmetry.space_group_name_H-M   'P 1'
#
loop_
_entity.id
_entity.type
_entity.pdbx_description
1 polymer ?
#
loop_
_entity_poly.entity_id
_entity_poly.type
_entity_poly.pdbx_seq_one_letter_code
_entity_poly.pdbx_strand_id
1 'polypeptide(L)'
;MKSYQRALFAAFAFINLVAGVLAGFGRLGLSFPLSHAVIHHGAIMVGGFLGTLISLEKVIPLKRKALLIIPVVSALSIIPFSSDMLPVGAGLLLAASAGLAGVYLTYLSRQRALHLYVMFGGAICWVIGNGVLFHGRFFPAAFPWWMGFLLFTIVGERLELSKFLPVSSRARAILFAFMAL
;
A
#
# COMPACT_ATOMS: atom_id res chain seq x y z
N MET A 1 -11.36 15.82 -9.68
CA MET A 1 -10.69 14.99 -10.73
C MET A 1 -11.66 14.81 -11.87
N LYS A 2 -11.20 14.99 -13.11
CA LYS A 2 -12.03 14.73 -14.29
C LYS A 2 -12.18 13.21 -14.49
N SER A 3 -13.25 12.76 -15.16
CA SER A 3 -13.57 11.34 -15.34
C SER A 3 -12.41 10.53 -15.93
N TYR A 4 -11.75 11.06 -16.96
CA TYR A 4 -10.61 10.39 -17.62
C TYR A 4 -9.42 10.13 -16.68
N GLN A 5 -9.19 10.99 -15.67
CA GLN A 5 -8.10 10.79 -14.72
C GLN A 5 -8.37 9.59 -13.81
N ARG A 6 -9.63 9.40 -13.40
CA ARG A 6 -10.04 8.23 -12.60
C ARG A 6 -9.85 6.94 -13.41
N ALA A 7 -10.28 6.96 -14.67
CA ALA A 7 -10.10 5.83 -15.58
C ALA A 7 -8.61 5.48 -15.77
N LEU A 8 -7.75 6.49 -15.92
CA LEU A 8 -6.30 6.27 -16.05
C LEU A 8 -5.69 5.62 -14.80
N PHE A 9 -6.00 6.12 -13.61
CA PHE A 9 -5.51 5.51 -12.38
C PHE A 9 -6.05 4.10 -12.15
N ALA A 10 -7.33 3.87 -12.47
CA ALA A 10 -7.92 2.54 -12.43
C ALA A 10 -7.23 1.59 -13.41
N ALA A 11 -6.89 2.05 -14.61
CA ALA A 11 -6.13 1.27 -15.58
C ALA A 11 -4.74 0.90 -15.05
N PHE A 12 -4.00 1.85 -14.46
CA PHE A 12 -2.70 1.55 -13.85
C PHE A 12 -2.78 0.54 -12.71
N ALA A 13 -3.77 0.68 -11.82
CA ALA A 13 -4.01 -0.29 -10.76
C ALA A 13 -4.38 -1.66 -11.34
N PHE A 14 -5.23 -1.70 -12.38
CA PHE A 14 -5.64 -2.93 -13.04
C PHE A 14 -4.47 -3.64 -13.73
N ILE A 15 -3.56 -2.91 -14.37
CA ILE A 15 -2.33 -3.47 -14.94
C ILE A 15 -1.47 -4.12 -13.86
N ASN A 16 -1.30 -3.44 -12.72
CA ASN A 16 -0.58 -3.99 -11.57
C ASN A 16 -1.26 -5.25 -11.01
N LEU A 17 -2.59 -5.25 -10.91
CA LEU A 17 -3.37 -6.41 -10.49
C LEU A 17 -3.17 -7.59 -11.44
N VAL A 18 -3.34 -7.38 -12.75
CA VAL A 18 -3.21 -8.45 -13.75
C VAL A 18 -1.80 -9.02 -13.73
N ALA A 19 -0.76 -8.18 -13.73
CA ALA A 19 0.62 -8.62 -13.66
C ALA A 19 0.91 -9.38 -12.35
N GLY A 20 0.40 -8.89 -11.22
CA GLY A 20 0.52 -9.57 -9.94
C GLY A 20 -0.18 -10.93 -9.93
N VAL A 21 -1.39 -11.04 -10.47
CA VAL A 21 -2.13 -12.32 -10.58
C VAL A 21 -1.38 -13.31 -11.47
N LEU A 22 -0.89 -12.87 -12.65
CA LEU A 22 -0.08 -13.70 -13.54
C LEU A 22 1.22 -14.17 -12.87
N ALA A 23 1.90 -13.27 -12.15
CA ALA A 23 3.07 -13.60 -11.34
C ALA A 23 2.72 -14.63 -10.24
N GLY A 24 1.54 -14.53 -9.64
CA GLY A 24 1.03 -15.47 -8.64
C GLY A 24 0.81 -16.87 -9.22
N PHE A 25 0.23 -16.98 -10.42
CA PHE A 25 0.15 -18.24 -11.13
C PHE A 25 1.54 -18.83 -11.43
N GLY A 26 2.52 -17.98 -11.76
CA GLY A 26 3.92 -18.39 -11.86
C GLY A 26 4.48 -19.04 -10.60
N ARG A 27 4.11 -18.53 -9.41
CA ARG A 27 4.50 -19.12 -8.12
C ARG A 27 3.83 -20.46 -7.83
N LEU A 28 2.71 -20.75 -8.48
CA LEU A 28 2.04 -22.06 -8.43
C LEU A 28 2.67 -23.08 -9.41
N GLY A 29 3.74 -22.71 -10.11
CA GLY A 29 4.46 -23.60 -11.05
C GLY A 29 3.96 -23.53 -12.49
N LEU A 30 3.02 -22.63 -12.81
CA LEU A 30 2.57 -22.42 -14.18
C LEU A 30 3.57 -21.52 -14.93
N SER A 31 4.14 -21.99 -16.03
CA SER A 31 5.11 -21.22 -16.83
C SER A 31 4.43 -20.08 -17.59
N PHE A 32 4.77 -18.84 -17.25
CA PHE A 32 4.33 -17.61 -17.93
C PHE A 32 5.52 -16.78 -18.41
N PRO A 33 5.37 -15.97 -19.48
CA PRO A 33 6.44 -15.14 -20.05
C PRO A 33 6.88 -13.94 -19.16
N LEU A 34 6.41 -13.86 -17.91
CA LEU A 34 6.73 -12.81 -16.95
C LEU A 34 7.63 -13.34 -15.81
N SER A 35 8.73 -14.01 -16.17
CA SER A 35 9.60 -14.73 -15.23
C SER A 35 10.09 -13.87 -14.04
N HIS A 36 10.47 -12.62 -14.29
CA HIS A 36 10.97 -11.72 -13.24
C HIS A 36 9.84 -11.19 -12.33
N ALA A 37 8.64 -10.96 -12.87
CA ALA A 37 7.49 -10.52 -12.07
C ALA A 37 7.05 -11.59 -11.05
N VAL A 38 7.27 -12.88 -11.35
CA VAL A 38 7.00 -14.00 -10.43
C VAL A 38 7.76 -13.85 -9.11
N ILE A 39 9.05 -13.48 -9.19
CA ILE A 39 9.92 -13.28 -8.03
C ILE A 39 9.41 -12.10 -7.20
N HIS A 40 9.04 -11.01 -7.87
CA HIS A 40 8.64 -9.75 -7.26
C HIS A 40 7.13 -9.63 -6.98
N HIS A 41 6.38 -10.72 -7.11
CA HIS A 41 4.91 -10.78 -6.98
C HIS A 41 4.38 -10.01 -5.77
N GLY A 42 4.97 -10.23 -4.58
CA GLY A 42 4.52 -9.60 -3.33
C GLY A 42 4.64 -8.07 -3.37
N ALA A 43 5.74 -7.55 -3.91
CA ALA A 43 5.95 -6.11 -4.04
C ALA A 43 5.00 -5.50 -5.08
N ILE A 44 4.74 -6.21 -6.19
CA ILE A 44 3.79 -5.77 -7.22
C ILE A 44 2.36 -5.73 -6.66
N MET A 45 1.93 -6.78 -5.93
CA MET A 45 0.58 -6.85 -5.35
C MET A 45 0.37 -5.84 -4.23
N VAL A 46 1.27 -5.80 -3.24
CA VAL A 46 1.10 -4.93 -2.07
C VAL A 46 1.42 -3.48 -2.42
N GLY A 47 2.54 -3.23 -3.10
CA GLY A 47 2.98 -1.88 -3.42
C GLY A 47 2.36 -1.35 -4.70
N GLY A 48 2.60 -2.06 -5.81
CA GLY A 48 2.18 -1.62 -7.15
C GLY A 48 0.66 -1.52 -7.31
N PHE A 49 -0.09 -2.49 -6.80
CA PHE A 49 -1.55 -2.52 -6.88
C PHE A 49 -2.22 -1.86 -5.67
N LEU A 50 -2.17 -2.51 -4.50
CA LEU A 50 -2.92 -2.06 -3.31
C LEU A 50 -2.44 -0.69 -2.82
N GLY A 51 -1.12 -0.49 -2.76
CA GLY A 51 -0.51 0.79 -2.39
C GLY A 51 -0.94 1.94 -3.30
N THR A 52 -1.10 1.69 -4.61
CA THR A 52 -1.63 2.67 -5.57
C THR A 52 -3.08 3.03 -5.27
N LEU A 53 -3.96 2.04 -5.07
CA LEU A 53 -5.38 2.28 -4.80
C LEU A 53 -5.60 3.02 -3.49
N ILE A 54 -4.96 2.55 -2.42
CA ILE A 54 -5.03 3.15 -1.08
C ILE A 54 -4.52 4.60 -1.15
N SER A 55 -3.35 4.82 -1.77
CA SER A 55 -2.80 6.18 -1.89
C SER A 55 -3.71 7.11 -2.70
N LEU A 56 -4.30 6.61 -3.78
CA LEU A 56 -5.22 7.39 -4.60
C LEU A 56 -6.46 7.81 -3.81
N GLU A 57 -7.09 6.86 -3.11
CA GLU A 57 -8.27 7.12 -2.29
C GLU A 57 -7.99 8.18 -1.22
N LYS A 58 -6.84 8.07 -0.53
CA LYS A 58 -6.49 9.02 0.54
C LYS A 58 -5.99 10.37 0.04
N VAL A 59 -5.47 10.47 -1.18
CA VAL A 59 -5.03 11.76 -1.75
C VAL A 59 -6.18 12.59 -2.33
N ILE A 60 -7.19 11.95 -2.93
CA ILE A 60 -8.30 12.63 -3.61
C ILE A 60 -9.01 13.68 -2.73
N PRO A 61 -9.37 13.39 -1.45
CA PRO A 61 -10.06 14.34 -0.58
C PRO A 61 -9.25 15.61 -0.27
N LEU A 62 -7.92 15.54 -0.34
CA LEU A 62 -7.05 16.70 -0.06
C LEU A 62 -7.08 17.76 -1.17
N LYS A 63 -7.63 17.46 -2.35
CA LYS A 63 -7.76 18.38 -3.51
C LYS A 63 -6.42 19.01 -3.97
N ARG A 64 -5.27 18.44 -3.59
CA ARG A 64 -3.92 18.88 -3.99
C ARG A 64 -3.38 18.00 -5.10
N LYS A 65 -3.39 18.50 -6.34
CA LYS A 65 -2.95 17.73 -7.53
C LYS A 65 -1.53 17.20 -7.43
N ALA A 66 -0.62 17.93 -6.76
CA ALA A 66 0.76 17.50 -6.57
C ALA A 66 0.88 16.15 -5.84
N LEU A 67 -0.04 15.85 -4.92
CA LEU A 67 -0.03 14.60 -4.16
C LEU A 67 -0.41 13.38 -5.01
N LEU A 68 -0.99 13.58 -6.21
CA LEU A 68 -1.24 12.48 -7.14
C LEU A 68 0.04 11.83 -7.65
N ILE A 69 1.20 12.45 -7.46
CA ILE A 69 2.49 11.82 -7.75
C ILE A 69 2.70 10.55 -6.93
N ILE A 70 2.12 10.46 -5.72
CA ILE A 70 2.29 9.32 -4.81
C ILE A 70 1.73 8.02 -5.43
N PRO A 71 0.43 7.93 -5.79
CA PRO A 71 -0.09 6.74 -6.45
C PRO A 71 0.53 6.50 -7.84
N VAL A 72 0.95 7.54 -8.57
CA VAL A 72 1.67 7.35 -9.85
C VAL A 72 3.00 6.63 -9.62
N VAL A 73 3.81 7.10 -8.68
CA VAL A 73 5.11 6.50 -8.35
C VAL A 73 4.94 5.06 -7.86
N SER A 74 3.92 4.79 -7.05
CA SER A 74 3.56 3.44 -6.63
C SER A 74 3.23 2.54 -7.82
N ALA A 75 2.38 3.01 -8.74
CA ALA A 75 1.95 2.25 -9.91
C ALA A 75 3.07 1.97 -10.91
N LEU A 76 4.00 2.92 -11.08
CA LEU A 76 5.14 2.79 -11.99
C LEU A 76 6.20 1.81 -11.51
N SER A 77 6.17 1.39 -10.24
CA SER A 77 7.10 0.40 -9.69
C SER A 77 7.06 -0.95 -10.40
N ILE A 78 5.95 -1.29 -11.07
CA ILE A 78 5.83 -2.51 -11.87
C ILE A 78 6.86 -2.60 -13.00
N ILE A 79 7.24 -1.47 -13.59
CA ILE A 79 8.16 -1.42 -14.73
C ILE A 79 9.53 -1.99 -14.32
N PRO A 80 10.23 -1.43 -13.30
CA PRO A 80 11.50 -2.00 -12.86
C PRO A 80 11.37 -3.41 -12.29
N PHE A 81 10.27 -3.78 -11.61
CA PHE A 81 10.09 -5.17 -11.17
C PHE A 81 9.92 -6.17 -12.32
N SER A 82 9.31 -5.75 -13.44
CA SER A 82 9.18 -6.59 -14.63
C SER A 82 10.50 -6.76 -15.39
N SER A 83 11.43 -5.81 -15.22
CA SER A 83 12.77 -5.83 -15.82
C SER A 83 13.88 -6.24 -14.84
N ASP A 84 13.53 -6.85 -13.70
CA ASP A 84 14.44 -7.30 -12.64
C ASP A 84 15.33 -6.22 -11.98
N MET A 85 14.91 -4.96 -12.08
CA MET A 85 15.59 -3.81 -11.47
C MET A 85 15.10 -3.58 -10.04
N LEU A 86 15.33 -4.56 -9.16
CA LEU A 86 14.85 -4.55 -7.77
C LEU A 86 15.14 -3.23 -7.01
N PRO A 87 16.36 -2.65 -7.03
CA PRO A 87 16.62 -1.41 -6.28
C PRO A 87 15.76 -0.24 -6.73
N VAL A 88 15.51 -0.11 -8.03
CA VAL A 88 14.67 0.97 -8.58
C VAL A 88 13.22 0.76 -8.18
N GLY A 89 12.69 -0.46 -8.33
CA GLY A 89 11.32 -0.78 -7.93
C GLY A 89 11.07 -0.59 -6.43
N ALA A 90 11.98 -1.08 -5.59
CA ALA A 90 11.92 -0.89 -4.14
C ALA A 90 12.05 0.59 -3.75
N GLY A 91 12.89 1.36 -4.44
CA GLY A 91 13.05 2.80 -4.20
C GLY A 91 11.79 3.60 -4.53
N LEU A 92 11.12 3.26 -5.64
CA LEU A 92 9.83 3.86 -6.00
C LEU A 92 8.75 3.54 -4.96
N LEU A 93 8.65 2.28 -4.52
CA LEU A 93 7.70 1.90 -3.46
C LEU A 93 8.02 2.59 -2.12
N LEU A 94 9.30 2.71 -1.76
CA LEU A 94 9.72 3.43 -0.57
C LEU A 94 9.30 4.91 -0.63
N ALA A 95 9.54 5.58 -1.76
CA ALA A 95 9.11 6.96 -1.98
C ALA A 95 7.59 7.12 -1.91
N ALA A 96 6.83 6.22 -2.54
CA ALA A 96 5.37 6.22 -2.48
C ALA A 96 4.84 6.00 -1.06
N SER A 97 5.38 5.01 -0.34
CA SER A 97 4.99 4.73 1.04
C SER A 97 5.29 5.88 2.01
N ALA A 98 6.45 6.54 1.85
CA ALA A 98 6.78 7.75 2.61
C ALA A 98 5.80 8.90 2.29
N GLY A 99 5.44 9.05 1.01
CA GLY A 99 4.39 9.98 0.58
C GLY A 99 3.05 9.72 1.24
N LEU A 100 2.59 8.46 1.28
CA LEU A 100 1.35 8.07 1.94
C LEU A 100 1.40 8.33 3.45
N ALA A 101 2.53 8.05 4.11
CA ALA A 101 2.72 8.39 5.51
C ALA A 101 2.60 9.92 5.74
N GLY A 102 3.17 10.74 4.85
CA GLY A 102 3.01 12.20 4.87
C GLY A 102 1.56 12.68 4.66
N VAL A 103 0.79 11.98 3.82
CA VAL A 103 -0.66 12.23 3.65
C VAL A 103 -1.41 11.99 4.96
N TYR A 104 -1.13 10.88 5.65
CA TYR A 104 -1.74 10.60 6.96
C TYR A 104 -1.29 11.57 8.05
N LEU A 105 -0.03 12.03 8.06
CA LEU A 105 0.41 13.12 8.96
C LEU A 105 -0.38 14.41 8.70
N THR A 106 -0.69 14.71 7.44
CA THR A 106 -1.52 15.86 7.07
C THR A 106 -2.96 15.70 7.57
N TYR A 107 -3.49 14.48 7.60
CA TYR A 107 -4.80 14.23 8.21
C TYR A 107 -4.75 14.36 9.73
N LEU A 108 -3.74 13.78 10.38
CA LEU A 108 -3.56 13.84 11.83
C LEU A 108 -3.33 15.25 12.36
N SER A 109 -2.71 16.14 11.58
CA SER A 109 -2.56 17.55 11.94
C SER A 109 -3.87 18.33 11.90
N ARG A 110 -4.87 17.86 11.13
CA ARG A 110 -6.21 18.45 11.04
C ARG A 110 -7.19 17.83 12.02
N GLN A 111 -7.11 16.52 12.23
CA GLN A 111 -8.02 15.77 13.08
C GLN A 111 -7.30 14.61 13.76
N ARG A 112 -7.35 14.58 15.09
CA ARG A 112 -6.81 13.47 15.89
C ARG A 112 -7.87 12.41 16.10
N ALA A 113 -8.07 11.56 15.10
CA ALA A 113 -9.00 10.43 15.17
C ALA A 113 -8.27 9.09 15.22
N LEU A 114 -8.82 8.12 15.95
CA LEU A 114 -8.19 6.82 16.16
C LEU A 114 -7.87 6.09 14.87
N HIS A 115 -8.83 6.03 13.94
CA HIS A 115 -8.66 5.36 12.66
C HIS A 115 -7.47 5.92 11.88
N LEU A 116 -7.23 7.24 11.96
CA LEU A 116 -6.07 7.87 11.31
C LEU A 116 -4.74 7.44 11.92
N TYR A 117 -4.67 7.30 13.26
CA TYR A 117 -3.46 6.78 13.91
C TYR A 117 -3.18 5.33 13.50
N VAL A 118 -4.22 4.51 13.44
CA VAL A 118 -4.11 3.11 13.01
C VAL A 118 -3.64 3.02 11.56
N MET A 119 -4.29 3.75 10.64
CA MET A 119 -3.87 3.81 9.24
C MET A 119 -2.47 4.38 9.06
N PHE A 120 -2.08 5.39 9.84
CA PHE A 120 -0.73 5.94 9.84
C PHE A 120 0.30 4.89 10.26
N GLY A 121 0.01 4.11 11.31
CA GLY A 121 0.82 2.95 11.69
C GLY A 121 0.99 1.97 10.52
N GLY A 122 -0.08 1.70 9.78
CA GLY A 122 -0.02 0.88 8.57
C GLY A 122 0.92 1.47 7.51
N ALA A 123 0.82 2.77 7.25
CA ALA A 123 1.72 3.45 6.30
C ALA A 123 3.20 3.39 6.77
N ILE A 124 3.46 3.49 8.07
CA ILE A 124 4.81 3.30 8.63
C ILE A 124 5.29 1.86 8.44
N CYS A 125 4.45 0.85 8.67
CA CYS A 125 4.79 -0.54 8.34
C CYS A 125 5.16 -0.66 6.86
N TRP A 126 4.42 -0.02 5.95
CA TRP A 126 4.75 -0.06 4.53
C TRP A 126 6.11 0.57 4.23
N VAL A 127 6.43 1.72 4.83
CA VAL A 127 7.74 2.37 4.72
C VAL A 127 8.86 1.45 5.21
N ILE A 128 8.70 0.84 6.39
CA ILE A 128 9.69 -0.08 6.96
C ILE A 128 9.88 -1.29 6.04
N GLY A 129 8.79 -1.91 5.59
CA GLY A 129 8.85 -3.07 4.69
C GLY A 129 9.58 -2.75 3.39
N ASN A 130 9.29 -1.61 2.77
CA ASN A 130 9.98 -1.19 1.55
C ASN A 130 11.43 -0.77 1.80
N GLY A 131 11.74 -0.20 2.97
CA GLY A 131 13.12 0.12 3.37
C GLY A 131 13.96 -1.14 3.59
N VAL A 132 13.39 -2.15 4.25
CA VAL A 132 14.01 -3.48 4.41
C VAL A 132 14.24 -4.12 3.05
N LEU A 133 13.27 -4.05 2.13
CA LEU A 133 13.45 -4.58 0.78
C LEU A 133 14.55 -3.82 0.01
N PHE A 134 14.58 -2.49 0.11
CA PHE A 134 15.54 -1.64 -0.60
C PHE A 134 16.98 -1.90 -0.15
N HIS A 135 17.22 -2.02 1.16
CA HIS A 135 18.56 -2.24 1.72
C HIS A 135 18.97 -3.71 1.75
N GLY A 136 18.11 -4.58 2.29
CA GLY A 136 18.43 -5.98 2.54
C GLY A 136 18.19 -6.89 1.34
N ARG A 137 17.43 -6.44 0.33
CA ARG A 137 17.02 -7.23 -0.85
C ARG A 137 16.39 -8.57 -0.49
N PHE A 138 15.80 -8.66 0.70
CA PHE A 138 15.30 -9.90 1.28
C PHE A 138 13.79 -9.81 1.52
N PHE A 139 13.04 -10.43 0.61
CA PHE A 139 11.57 -10.43 0.63
C PHE A 139 10.95 -10.98 1.92
N PRO A 140 11.41 -12.10 2.50
CA PRO A 140 10.80 -12.65 3.71
C PRO A 140 10.83 -11.69 4.91
N ALA A 141 11.86 -10.84 5.03
CA ALA A 141 11.92 -9.84 6.09
C ALA A 141 10.98 -8.64 5.86
N ALA A 142 10.64 -8.32 4.60
CA ALA A 142 9.70 -7.25 4.27
C ALA A 142 8.23 -7.68 4.44
N PHE A 143 7.95 -8.98 4.30
CA PHE A 143 6.59 -9.51 4.26
C PHE A 143 5.73 -9.23 5.51
N PRO A 144 6.22 -9.40 6.76
CA PRO A 144 5.43 -9.08 7.95
C PRO A 144 5.01 -7.61 7.99
N TRP A 145 5.87 -6.70 7.54
CA TRP A 145 5.58 -5.28 7.48
C TRP A 145 4.52 -4.93 6.43
N TRP A 146 4.55 -5.59 5.28
CA TRP A 146 3.51 -5.48 4.27
C TRP A 146 2.16 -6.01 4.75
N MET A 147 2.15 -7.11 5.50
CA MET A 147 0.94 -7.62 6.14
C MET A 147 0.42 -6.65 7.20
N GLY A 148 1.31 -6.07 8.02
CA GLY A 148 0.97 -5.03 8.99
C GLY A 148 0.37 -3.79 8.32
N PHE A 149 0.92 -3.35 7.19
CA PHE A 149 0.35 -2.26 6.38
C PHE A 149 -1.10 -2.54 5.98
N LEU A 150 -1.36 -3.71 5.40
CA LEU A 150 -2.72 -4.05 4.97
C LEU A 150 -3.67 -4.23 6.15
N LEU A 151 -3.24 -4.95 7.19
CA LEU A 151 -4.03 -5.17 8.39
C LEU A 151 -4.45 -3.85 9.03
N PHE A 152 -3.50 -2.96 9.29
CA PHE A 152 -3.77 -1.69 9.95
C PHE A 152 -4.58 -0.76 9.05
N THR A 153 -4.37 -0.78 7.73
CA THR A 153 -5.21 -0.02 6.80
C THR A 153 -6.66 -0.52 6.84
N ILE A 154 -6.89 -1.83 6.72
CA ILE A 154 -8.23 -2.43 6.75
C ILE A 154 -8.93 -2.16 8.09
N VAL A 155 -8.24 -2.37 9.21
CA VAL A 155 -8.79 -2.09 10.55
C VAL A 155 -9.10 -0.60 10.70
N GLY A 156 -8.20 0.27 10.25
CA GLY A 156 -8.40 1.71 10.23
C GLY A 156 -9.65 2.10 9.45
N GLU A 157 -9.85 1.55 8.25
CA GLU A 157 -11.02 1.85 7.40
C GLU A 157 -12.32 1.38 8.04
N ARG A 158 -12.30 0.18 8.64
CA ARG A 158 -13.45 -0.32 9.41
C ARG A 158 -13.76 0.56 10.61
N LEU A 159 -12.75 1.03 11.33
CA LEU A 159 -12.92 1.98 12.44
C LEU A 159 -13.47 3.34 11.97
N GLU A 160 -13.08 3.81 10.78
CA GLU A 160 -13.62 5.03 10.19
C GLU A 160 -15.12 4.89 9.87
N LEU A 161 -15.52 3.74 9.31
CA LEU A 161 -16.93 3.46 8.99
C LEU A 161 -17.78 3.24 10.26
N SER A 162 -17.23 2.57 11.27
CA SER A 162 -17.92 2.28 12.53
C SER A 162 -17.94 3.44 13.52
N LYS A 163 -17.38 4.62 13.18
CA LYS A 163 -17.32 5.77 14.10
C LYS A 163 -18.69 6.30 14.55
N PHE A 164 -19.74 5.97 13.80
CA PHE A 164 -21.13 6.33 14.11
C PHE A 164 -21.90 5.23 14.84
N LEU A 165 -21.27 4.06 15.08
CA LEU A 165 -21.86 2.97 15.86
C LEU A 165 -21.42 3.07 17.32
N PRO A 166 -22.29 2.71 18.29
CA PRO A 166 -21.91 2.65 19.69
C PRO A 166 -20.99 1.46 19.94
N VAL A 167 -19.67 1.69 19.92
CA VAL A 167 -18.65 0.67 20.21
C VAL A 167 -18.21 0.78 21.67
N SER A 168 -18.29 -0.32 22.42
CA SER A 168 -17.89 -0.33 23.84
C SER A 168 -16.37 -0.19 24.01
N SER A 169 -15.93 0.45 25.11
CA SER A 169 -14.50 0.62 25.43
C SER A 169 -13.75 -0.72 25.55
N ARG A 170 -14.44 -1.79 25.97
CA ARG A 170 -13.89 -3.15 26.04
C ARG A 170 -13.55 -3.71 24.66
N ALA A 171 -14.46 -3.56 23.69
CA ALA A 171 -14.21 -4.01 22.32
C ALA A 171 -13.00 -3.31 21.70
N ARG A 172 -12.82 -2.01 22.00
CA ARG A 172 -11.66 -1.23 21.56
C ARG A 172 -10.35 -1.69 22.21
N ALA A 173 -10.38 -2.02 23.50
CA ALA A 173 -9.20 -2.54 24.20
C ALA A 173 -8.79 -3.93 23.66
N ILE A 174 -9.76 -4.81 23.42
CA ILE A 174 -9.51 -6.14 22.83
C ILE A 174 -8.88 -6.00 21.45
N LEU A 175 -9.41 -5.10 20.61
CA LEU A 175 -8.82 -4.84 19.29
C LEU A 175 -7.34 -4.42 19.40
N PHE A 176 -7.01 -3.51 20.33
CA PHE A 176 -5.63 -3.09 20.51
C PHE A 176 -4.72 -4.20 21.01
N ALA A 177 -5.20 -5.06 21.90
CA ALA A 177 -4.44 -6.21 22.36
C ALA A 177 -4.11 -7.16 21.18
N PHE A 178 -5.07 -7.43 20.30
CA PHE A 178 -4.84 -8.25 19.10
C PHE A 178 -3.90 -7.60 18.09
N MET A 179 -3.95 -6.28 17.93
CA MET A 179 -3.03 -5.56 17.03
C MET A 179 -1.59 -5.50 17.55
N ALA A 180 -1.38 -5.69 18.85
CA ALA A 180 -0.06 -5.68 19.48
C ALA A 180 0.60 -7.06 19.53
N LEU A 181 -0.13 -8.12 19.22
CA LEU A 181 0.35 -9.51 19.11
C LEU A 181 1.03 -9.73 17.75
#